data_AF-A0A7V4E6N9-F1
#
_entry.id   AF-A0A7V4E6N9-F1
#
_cell.length_a   1.000
_cell.length_b   1.000
_cell.length_c   1.000
_cell.angle_alpha   90.00
_cell.angle_beta   90.00
_cell.angle_gamma   90.00
#
_symmetry.space_group_name_H-M   'P 1'
#
loop_
_entity.id
_entity.type
_entity.pdbx_description
1 polymer ?
#
loop_
_entity_poly.entity_id
_entity_poly.type
_entity_poly.pdbx_seq_one_letter_code
_entity_poly.pdbx_strand_id
1 'polypeptide(L)' 'LKTRFLGEIPLTLPLRESGDRGRPILVEAPEGLEAEAFRKAARELAAALSVQAFIALPMA' A
#
# COMPACT_ATOMS: atom_id res chain seq x y z
N LEU A 1 13.43 -2.82 17.41
CA LEU A 1 12.09 -3.26 16.93
C LEU A 1 12.26 -3.87 15.54
N LYS A 2 11.76 -5.09 15.30
CA LYS A 2 11.77 -5.72 13.97
C LYS A 2 10.46 -5.31 13.26
N THR A 3 10.55 -4.37 12.33
CA THR A 3 9.39 -3.90 11.55
C THR A 3 9.21 -4.76 10.30
N ARG A 4 7.96 -5.10 9.95
CA ARG A 4 7.66 -5.88 8.74
C ARG A 4 7.88 -5.01 7.50
N PHE A 5 8.60 -5.55 6.52
CA PHE A 5 8.75 -4.95 5.20
C PHE A 5 7.52 -5.25 4.34
N LEU A 6 6.93 -4.21 3.73
CA LEU A 6 5.72 -4.33 2.90
C LEU A 6 6.00 -4.25 1.39
N GLY A 7 7.24 -3.94 1.01
CA GLY A 7 7.67 -3.80 -0.38
C GLY A 7 8.29 -2.43 -0.65
N GLU A 8 8.52 -2.19 -1.93
CA GLU A 8 9.20 -1.00 -2.46
C GLU A 8 8.26 -0.24 -3.38
N ILE A 9 8.40 1.08 -3.42
CA ILE A 9 7.73 1.94 -4.40
C ILE A 9 8.78 2.43 -5.39
N PRO A 10 8.60 2.21 -6.71
CA PRO A 10 9.53 2.71 -7.72
C PRO A 10 9.67 4.24 -7.66
N LEU A 11 10.90 4.74 -7.78
CA LEU A 11 11.16 6.18 -7.88
C LEU A 11 11.04 6.62 -9.34
N THR A 12 9.91 7.24 -9.66
CA THR A 12 9.60 7.70 -11.03
C THR A 12 9.21 9.18 -11.04
N LEU A 13 9.37 9.83 -12.19
CA LEU A 13 8.92 11.21 -12.39
C LEU A 13 7.39 11.35 -12.22
N PRO A 14 6.55 10.49 -12.84
CA PRO A 14 5.11 10.56 -12.66
C PRO A 14 4.68 10.50 -11.18
N LEU A 15 5.33 9.66 -10.37
CA LEU A 15 5.04 9.58 -8.94
C LEU A 15 5.28 10.91 -8.23
N ARG A 16 6.45 11.55 -8.45
CA ARG A 16 6.75 12.86 -7.86
C ARG A 16 5.75 13.92 -8.30
N GLU A 17 5.54 14.03 -9.61
CA GLU A 17 4.69 15.06 -10.22
C GLU A 17 3.21 14.92 -9.81
N SER A 18 2.75 13.68 -9.56
CA SER A 18 1.42 13.41 -9.04
C SER A 18 1.23 14.01 -7.63
N GLY A 19 2.28 13.91 -6.79
CA GLY A 19 2.33 14.51 -5.46
C GLY A 19 2.36 16.04 -5.53
N ASP A 20 3.22 16.60 -6.38
CA ASP A 20 3.37 18.04 -6.58
C ASP A 20 2.03 18.69 -7.03
N ARG A 21 1.26 17.99 -7.86
CA ARG A 21 -0.05 18.47 -8.36
C ARG A 21 -1.22 18.19 -7.42
N GLY A 22 -1.00 17.47 -6.32
CA GLY A 22 -2.07 17.08 -5.40
C GLY A 22 -3.06 16.05 -5.98
N ARG A 23 -2.68 15.30 -7.02
CA ARG A 23 -3.46 14.20 -7.59
C ARG A 23 -2.65 12.90 -7.44
N PRO A 24 -2.88 12.08 -6.40
CA PRO A 24 -2.04 10.91 -6.14
C PRO A 24 -1.94 9.95 -7.34
N ILE A 25 -0.79 9.29 -7.48
CA ILE A 25 -0.51 8.36 -8.59
C ILE A 25 -1.58 7.27 -8.76
N LEU A 26 -2.24 6.87 -7.67
CA LEU A 26 -3.33 5.88 -7.66
C LEU A 26 -4.57 6.33 -8.47
N VAL A 27 -4.80 7.64 -8.57
CA VAL A 27 -5.90 8.24 -9.35
C VAL A 27 -5.43 8.56 -10.76
N GLU A 28 -4.17 8.97 -10.90
CA GLU A 28 -3.64 9.47 -12.16
C GLU A 28 -3.19 8.37 -13.13
N ALA A 29 -2.57 7.31 -12.61
CA ALA A 29 -2.13 6.15 -13.37
C ALA A 29 -2.51 4.87 -12.60
N PRO A 30 -3.81 4.53 -12.54
CA PRO A 30 -4.28 3.42 -11.71
C PRO A 30 -3.67 2.06 -12.11
N GLU A 31 -3.31 1.86 -13.37
CA GLU A 31 -2.68 0.62 -13.86
C GLU A 31 -1.14 0.71 -13.88
N GLY A 32 -0.57 1.83 -13.42
CA GLY A 32 0.88 2.06 -13.36
C GLY A 32 1.57 1.16 -12.33
N LEU A 33 2.88 0.94 -12.52
CA LEU A 33 3.69 0.09 -11.66
C LEU A 33 3.74 0.61 -10.21
N GLU A 34 3.74 1.93 -10.04
CA GLU A 34 3.74 2.61 -8.74
C GLU A 34 2.42 2.41 -8.01
N ALA A 35 1.30 2.55 -8.73
CA ALA A 35 -0.04 2.31 -8.19
C ALA A 35 -0.19 0.86 -7.74
N GLU A 36 0.29 -0.09 -8.55
CA GLU A 36 0.23 -1.51 -8.20
C GLU A 36 1.14 -1.85 -7.01
N ALA A 37 2.31 -1.23 -6.89
CA ALA A 37 3.18 -1.37 -5.72
C ALA A 37 2.50 -0.91 -4.42
N PHE A 38 1.83 0.25 -4.45
CA PHE A 38 1.03 0.72 -3.30
C PHE A 38 -0.12 -0.24 -2.97
N ARG A 39 -0.87 -0.72 -3.97
CA ARG A 39 -1.95 -1.68 -3.73
C ARG A 39 -1.45 -2.98 -3.15
N LYS A 40 -0.29 -3.48 -3.61
CA LYS A 40 0.34 -4.68 -3.05
C LYS A 40 0.66 -4.49 -1.57
N ALA A 41 1.32 -3.39 -1.20
CA ALA A 41 1.62 -3.08 0.19
C ALA A 41 0.35 -2.96 1.05
N ALA A 42 -0.70 -2.31 0.53
CA ALA A 42 -1.98 -2.19 1.21
C ALA A 42 -2.66 -3.55 1.43
N ARG A 43 -2.65 -4.45 0.44
CA ARG A 43 -3.19 -5.81 0.56
C ARG A 43 -2.44 -6.63 1.61
N GLU A 44 -1.11 -6.57 1.63
CA GLU A 44 -0.28 -7.25 2.63
C GLU A 44 -0.56 -6.78 4.06
N LEU A 45 -0.78 -5.48 4.23
CA LEU A 45 -1.17 -4.89 5.50
C LEU A 45 -2.58 -5.33 5.92
N ALA A 46 -3.55 -5.25 5.01
CA ALA A 46 -4.93 -5.64 5.26
C ALA A 46 -5.03 -7.13 5.66
N ALA A 47 -4.29 -8.01 4.98
CA ALA A 47 -4.23 -9.42 5.33
C ALA A 47 -3.68 -9.65 6.74
N ALA A 48 -2.61 -8.93 7.12
CA ALA A 48 -2.04 -9.03 8.46
C ALA A 48 -3.04 -8.59 9.54
N LEU A 49 -3.69 -7.45 9.31
CA LEU A 49 -4.70 -6.91 10.24
C LEU A 49 -5.91 -7.84 10.35
N SER A 50 -6.34 -8.45 9.24
CA SER A 50 -7.46 -9.42 9.26
C SER A 50 -7.15 -10.63 10.14
N VAL A 51 -5.94 -11.19 10.04
CA VAL A 51 -5.52 -12.32 10.89
C VAL A 51 -5.41 -11.89 12.35
N GLN A 52 -4.83 -10.72 12.61
CA GLN A 52 -4.72 -10.19 13.98
C GLN A 52 -6.10 -9.94 14.61
N ALA A 53 -7.03 -9.35 13.85
CA ALA A 53 -8.39 -9.12 14.29
C ALA A 53 -9.12 -10.44 14.59
N PHE A 54 -8.95 -11.46 13.74
CA PHE A 54 -9.53 -12.78 13.98
C PHE A 54 -9.01 -13.43 15.27
N ILE A 55 -7.70 -13.33 15.55
CA ILE A 55 -7.09 -13.88 16.78
C ILE A 55 -7.53 -13.10 18.03
N ALA A 56 -7.66 -11.78 17.92
CA ALA A 56 -7.97 -10.90 19.05
C ALA A 56 -9.45 -10.96 19.49
N LEU A 57 -10.35 -11.37 18.59
CA LEU A 57 -11.76 -11.56 18.93
C LEU A 57 -11.92 -12.90 19.65
N PRO A 58 -12.48 -12.94 20.88
CA PRO A 58 -12.85 -14.21 21.48
C PRO A 58 -13.91 -14.82 20.57
N MET A 59 -13.59 -15.98 20.00
CA MET A 59 -14.56 -16.80 19.30
C MET A 59 -15.72 -17.05 20.25
N ALA A 60 -16.88 -16.46 19.95
CA ALA A 60 -18.15 -16.87 20.53
C ALA A 60 -18.51 -18.27 20.02
#